data_AF-C4LYD6-F1
#
_entry.id   AF-C4LYD6-F1
#
_cell.length_a   1.000
_cell.length_b   1.000
_cell.length_c   1.000
_cell.angle_alpha   90.00
_cell.angle_beta   90.00
_cell.angle_gamma   90.00
#
_symmetry.space_group_name_H-M   'P 1'
#
loop_
_entity.id
_entity.type
_entity.pdbx_description
1 polymer ?
#
loop_
_entity_poly.entity_id
_entity_poly.type
_entity_poly.pdbx_seq_one_letter_code
_entity_poly.pdbx_strand_id
1 'polypeptide(L)'
;MSEVGVKEKKHKKGLFDLFSRIKHTTNEEKKEKKEKKEKEKKEKEEAKEKKKGHGRNESQNLKTPPIAANPKVAGYATGSMVNLLKNMPDWRDQTRKVVVEGNFETFPIAGDLPRLLKHLSIVRKTNENEISCLFPEDGNKTDGKVKIVVDVQGNKVTTGDCLKVIQCITKIFDEKHCERVEKEWNAVMDNSEDLSVQKTFLMRVLKSVYVDEGSNEVSPVITFLKAINQKIIASSTMKLKAVCGNLFIKDAQPMVWEIAVILDGDKTIISHYRRQETTSKNSEEYFRFLWELRLVFNKEMTQLQELKMGINDIEFNPNTISSVRERVESTLESLKFEDCVVSDLEDSSSEEE
;
A
#
# COMPACT_ATOMS: atom_id res chain seq x y z
N MET A 1 20.78 -15.51 79.71
CA MET A 1 22.24 -15.36 79.65
C MET A 1 22.53 -14.67 78.34
N SER A 2 22.53 -13.32 78.38
CA SER A 2 23.70 -12.42 78.14
C SER A 2 23.95 -12.25 76.63
N GLU A 3 23.98 -11.05 76.02
CA GLU A 3 24.38 -9.73 76.52
C GLU A 3 24.12 -8.62 75.46
N VAL A 4 23.98 -7.36 75.90
CA VAL A 4 24.32 -6.08 75.20
C VAL A 4 23.48 -5.68 73.96
N GLY A 5 22.94 -4.48 73.76
CA GLY A 5 23.11 -3.18 74.41
C GLY A 5 22.87 -2.09 73.34
N VAL A 6 21.78 -1.35 73.48
CA VAL A 6 21.34 -0.24 72.60
C VAL A 6 22.14 1.03 72.89
N LYS A 7 22.60 1.75 71.85
CA LYS A 7 22.83 3.21 71.91
C LYS A 7 22.52 3.92 70.58
N GLU A 8 21.80 5.03 70.74
CA GLU A 8 21.28 5.99 69.75
C GLU A 8 22.36 6.77 68.97
N LYS A 9 21.98 7.32 67.81
CA LYS A 9 22.23 8.73 67.45
C LYS A 9 21.31 9.27 66.34
N LYS A 10 21.10 10.59 66.41
CA LYS A 10 20.04 11.46 65.86
C LYS A 10 20.27 12.00 64.44
N HIS A 11 19.16 12.20 63.71
CA HIS A 11 18.75 13.35 62.87
C HIS A 11 19.79 14.39 62.34
N LYS A 12 19.80 14.65 61.01
CA LYS A 12 19.30 15.88 60.30
C LYS A 12 19.83 16.03 58.85
N LYS A 13 18.87 16.37 57.95
CA LYS A 13 18.89 17.29 56.79
C LYS A 13 19.98 17.22 55.70
N GLY A 14 19.55 17.22 54.43
CA GLY A 14 20.35 17.66 53.28
C GLY A 14 19.68 17.45 51.93
N LEU A 15 18.75 18.34 51.58
CA LEU A 15 18.20 18.60 50.24
C LEU A 15 19.17 19.54 49.48
N PHE A 16 19.19 19.43 48.14
CA PHE A 16 19.80 20.32 47.12
C PHE A 16 21.20 20.04 46.53
N ASP A 17 21.16 20.05 45.19
CA ASP A 17 22.12 20.50 44.18
C ASP A 17 23.27 19.60 43.70
N LEU A 18 23.06 19.04 42.50
CA LEU A 18 24.13 18.79 41.54
C LEU A 18 23.61 18.96 40.08
N PHE A 19 23.16 20.16 39.73
CA PHE A 19 23.10 20.58 38.32
C PHE A 19 24.43 21.22 37.91
N SER A 20 25.07 20.72 36.84
CA SER A 20 25.61 21.56 35.75
C SER A 20 26.38 20.74 34.71
N ARG A 21 25.73 20.46 33.57
CA ARG A 21 26.29 20.64 32.21
C ARG A 21 25.23 20.30 31.15
N ILE A 22 24.21 21.16 31.14
CA ILE A 22 23.45 21.44 29.92
C ILE A 22 24.34 22.34 29.06
N LYS A 23 24.84 21.86 27.92
CA LYS A 23 25.38 22.77 26.90
C LYS A 23 24.20 23.34 26.12
N HIS A 24 23.81 24.55 26.50
CA HIS A 24 23.07 25.46 25.64
C HIS A 24 23.93 25.77 24.40
N THR A 25 23.50 25.31 23.23
CA THR A 25 23.89 25.93 21.95
C THR A 25 23.35 27.36 21.96
N THR A 26 24.24 28.34 21.95
CA THR A 26 23.91 29.77 21.94
C THR A 26 23.22 30.17 20.64
N ASN A 27 22.41 31.24 20.72
CA ASN A 27 21.66 31.79 19.58
C ASN A 27 22.58 32.24 18.41
N GLU A 28 23.88 32.44 18.65
CA GLU A 28 24.87 32.74 17.62
C GLU A 28 25.17 31.55 16.71
N GLU A 29 25.30 30.31 17.23
CA GLU A 29 25.52 29.12 16.39
C GLU A 29 24.31 28.76 15.50
N LYS A 30 23.09 29.09 15.96
CA LYS A 30 21.87 28.97 15.15
C LYS A 30 21.81 30.04 14.06
N LYS A 31 22.33 31.24 14.30
CA LYS A 31 22.40 32.33 13.32
C LYS A 31 23.46 32.04 12.25
N GLU A 32 24.61 31.51 12.64
CA GLU A 32 25.71 31.13 11.74
C GLU A 32 25.33 29.92 10.85
N LYS A 33 24.62 28.91 11.39
CA LYS A 33 24.08 27.81 10.58
C LYS A 33 22.98 28.25 9.62
N LYS A 34 22.23 29.31 9.93
CA LYS A 34 21.18 29.86 9.05
C LYS A 34 21.79 30.68 7.92
N GLU A 35 22.78 31.52 8.20
CA GLU A 35 23.51 32.29 7.19
C GLU A 35 24.32 31.39 6.24
N LYS A 36 24.92 30.31 6.75
CA LYS A 36 25.64 29.34 5.90
C LYS A 36 24.72 28.60 4.94
N LYS A 37 23.49 28.25 5.37
CA LYS A 37 22.46 27.63 4.52
C LYS A 37 21.87 28.59 3.47
N GLU A 38 21.80 29.88 3.79
CA GLU A 38 21.26 30.90 2.90
C GLU A 38 22.29 31.30 1.81
N LYS A 39 23.58 31.31 2.15
CA LYS A 39 24.68 31.51 1.21
C LYS A 39 24.81 30.36 0.20
N GLU A 40 24.66 29.12 0.66
CA GLU A 40 24.66 27.92 -0.21
C GLU A 40 23.44 27.87 -1.16
N LYS A 41 22.31 28.47 -0.75
CA LYS A 41 21.10 28.55 -1.57
C LYS A 41 21.22 29.62 -2.66
N LYS A 42 21.83 30.77 -2.34
CA LYS A 42 22.14 31.83 -3.34
C LYS A 42 23.16 31.38 -4.38
N GLU A 43 24.23 30.67 -3.98
CA GLU A 43 25.21 30.14 -4.93
C GLU A 43 24.61 29.09 -5.88
N LYS A 44 23.63 28.29 -5.42
CA LYS A 44 22.90 27.32 -6.27
C LYS A 44 21.89 27.97 -7.21
N GLU A 45 21.33 29.13 -6.88
CA GLU A 45 20.45 29.90 -7.77
C GLU A 45 21.26 30.66 -8.83
N GLU A 46 22.38 31.29 -8.48
CA GLU A 46 23.28 31.94 -9.46
C GLU A 46 23.92 30.93 -10.43
N ALA A 47 24.21 29.70 -9.99
CA ALA A 47 24.68 28.62 -10.87
C ALA A 47 23.61 28.10 -11.84
N LYS A 48 22.33 28.26 -11.52
CA LYS A 48 21.20 27.91 -12.41
C LYS A 48 20.90 29.02 -13.41
N GLU A 49 21.12 30.28 -13.06
CA GLU A 49 20.98 31.42 -13.98
C GLU A 49 22.11 31.45 -15.03
N LYS A 50 23.35 31.10 -14.66
CA LYS A 50 24.47 31.03 -15.61
C LYS A 50 24.40 29.89 -16.62
N LYS A 51 23.49 28.91 -16.45
CA LYS A 51 23.26 27.81 -17.41
C LYS A 51 22.12 28.07 -18.41
N LYS A 52 21.46 29.22 -18.37
CA LYS A 52 20.37 29.59 -19.30
C LYS A 52 20.78 30.50 -20.46
N GLY A 53 22.07 30.78 -20.64
CA GLY A 53 22.56 31.64 -21.71
C GLY A 53 23.69 31.01 -22.50
N HIS A 54 23.40 30.04 -23.38
CA HIS A 54 24.19 29.77 -24.60
C HIS A 54 23.46 28.75 -25.48
N GLY A 55 23.11 29.15 -26.71
CA GLY A 55 22.53 28.25 -27.71
C GLY A 55 21.60 28.92 -28.72
N ARG A 56 22.03 30.05 -29.31
CA ARG A 56 21.45 30.59 -30.55
C ARG A 56 22.23 29.93 -31.70
N ASN A 57 21.56 29.23 -32.61
CA ASN A 57 22.03 29.07 -33.99
C ASN A 57 20.83 28.86 -34.91
N GLU A 58 20.62 29.86 -35.77
CA GLU A 58 19.79 29.81 -36.96
C GLU A 58 20.51 29.00 -38.05
N SER A 59 19.77 28.22 -38.84
CA SER A 59 19.98 28.05 -40.29
C SER A 59 18.80 27.28 -40.92
N GLN A 60 17.88 28.06 -41.49
CA GLN A 60 17.27 27.98 -42.82
C GLN A 60 16.85 26.62 -43.48
N ASN A 61 15.55 26.61 -43.80
CA ASN A 61 14.88 26.23 -45.07
C ASN A 61 15.10 24.84 -45.70
N LEU A 62 13.98 24.10 -45.85
CA LEU A 62 13.42 23.75 -47.17
C LEU A 62 11.91 23.44 -47.04
N LYS A 63 11.12 24.01 -47.94
CA LYS A 63 9.66 23.93 -48.06
C LYS A 63 9.22 22.67 -48.81
N THR A 64 8.16 22.03 -48.34
CA THR A 64 7.19 21.27 -49.18
C THR A 64 5.80 21.33 -48.53
N PRO A 65 4.70 21.51 -49.28
CA PRO A 65 3.38 21.82 -48.73
C PRO A 65 2.62 20.57 -48.23
N PRO A 66 1.66 20.71 -47.31
CA PRO A 66 0.99 19.58 -46.69
C PRO A 66 -0.21 19.10 -47.52
N ILE A 67 -0.30 17.79 -47.69
CA ILE A 67 -1.55 17.11 -48.06
C ILE A 67 -2.42 17.06 -46.80
N ALA A 68 -3.62 17.63 -46.91
CA ALA A 68 -4.61 17.69 -45.86
C ALA A 68 -5.09 16.28 -45.47
N ALA A 69 -4.82 15.88 -44.22
CA ALA A 69 -5.48 14.77 -43.56
C ALA A 69 -6.14 15.31 -42.28
N ASN A 70 -7.44 15.06 -42.16
CA ASN A 70 -8.34 15.45 -41.07
C ASN A 70 -7.73 15.36 -39.66
N PRO A 71 -7.85 16.40 -38.81
CA PRO A 71 -7.55 16.29 -37.39
C PRO A 71 -8.86 16.11 -36.62
N LYS A 72 -9.34 14.87 -36.49
CA LYS A 72 -10.24 14.49 -35.40
C LYS A 72 -9.79 13.13 -34.88
N VAL A 73 -9.65 13.05 -33.55
CA VAL A 73 -9.19 11.89 -32.77
C VAL A 73 -7.67 11.69 -32.70
N ALA A 74 -6.97 12.65 -32.07
CA ALA A 74 -5.67 12.38 -31.47
C ALA A 74 -5.61 13.06 -30.10
N GLY A 75 -6.06 12.33 -29.07
CA GLY A 75 -5.89 12.74 -27.69
C GLY A 75 -4.39 12.76 -27.37
N TYR A 76 -3.91 13.89 -26.86
CA TYR A 76 -2.53 14.04 -26.41
C TYR A 76 -2.29 13.24 -25.13
N ALA A 77 -2.09 11.93 -25.25
CA ALA A 77 -1.03 11.32 -24.46
C ALA A 77 0.28 11.88 -25.05
N THR A 78 1.00 12.69 -24.28
CA THR A 78 2.31 13.20 -24.67
C THR A 78 3.13 12.05 -25.25
N GLY A 79 3.67 12.20 -26.47
CA GLY A 79 4.31 11.09 -27.22
C GLY A 79 5.40 10.32 -26.45
N SER A 80 5.91 10.92 -25.37
CA SER A 80 6.79 10.28 -24.38
C SER A 80 6.12 9.14 -23.60
N MET A 81 4.90 9.31 -23.08
CA MET A 81 4.20 8.25 -22.32
C MET A 81 3.75 7.10 -23.20
N VAL A 82 3.30 7.38 -24.44
CA VAL A 82 2.87 6.32 -25.37
C VAL A 82 4.05 5.42 -25.77
N ASN A 83 5.22 6.00 -26.02
CA ASN A 83 6.43 5.23 -26.31
C ASN A 83 6.97 4.48 -25.08
N LEU A 84 6.85 5.07 -23.87
CA LEU A 84 7.18 4.39 -22.62
C LEU A 84 6.28 3.17 -22.40
N LEU A 85 4.98 3.31 -22.62
CA LEU A 85 3.97 2.27 -22.45
C LEU A 85 4.10 1.13 -23.46
N LYS A 86 4.55 1.42 -24.70
CA LYS A 86 4.84 0.40 -25.72
C LYS A 86 6.07 -0.45 -25.41
N ASN A 87 7.03 0.12 -24.68
CA ASN A 87 8.28 -0.55 -24.30
C ASN A 87 8.27 -1.05 -22.85
N MET A 88 7.16 -0.90 -22.12
CA MET A 88 7.05 -1.41 -20.77
C MET A 88 6.93 -2.93 -20.80
N PRO A 89 7.71 -3.65 -19.97
CA PRO A 89 7.53 -5.08 -19.80
C PRO A 89 6.08 -5.38 -19.41
N ASP A 90 5.56 -6.54 -19.82
CA ASP A 90 4.19 -6.95 -19.53
C ASP A 90 3.92 -6.85 -18.02
N TRP A 91 2.77 -6.26 -17.66
CA TRP A 91 2.46 -6.01 -16.26
C TRP A 91 2.35 -7.33 -15.47
N ARG A 92 1.95 -8.43 -16.11
CA ARG A 92 1.87 -9.75 -15.47
C ARG A 92 3.25 -10.27 -15.14
N ASP A 93 4.20 -10.12 -16.07
CA ASP A 93 5.59 -10.54 -15.85
C ASP A 93 6.24 -9.74 -14.74
N GLN A 94 6.01 -8.42 -14.70
CA GLN A 94 6.52 -7.57 -13.62
C GLN A 94 5.93 -7.97 -12.26
N THR A 95 4.61 -8.15 -12.18
CA THR A 95 3.93 -8.55 -10.95
C THR A 95 4.38 -9.95 -10.51
N ARG A 96 4.48 -10.92 -11.44
CA ARG A 96 5.00 -12.26 -11.16
C ARG A 96 6.43 -12.22 -10.62
N LYS A 97 7.30 -11.43 -11.26
CA LYS A 97 8.69 -11.24 -10.82
C LYS A 97 8.76 -10.70 -9.40
N VAL A 98 7.91 -9.72 -9.07
CA VAL A 98 7.86 -9.14 -7.72
C VAL A 98 7.40 -10.19 -6.70
N VAL A 99 6.28 -10.90 -6.95
CA VAL A 99 5.74 -11.94 -6.04
C VAL A 99 6.67 -13.14 -5.89
N VAL A 100 7.20 -13.68 -6.98
CA VAL A 100 7.87 -14.99 -6.98
C VAL A 100 9.37 -14.82 -6.79
N GLU A 101 10.01 -13.95 -7.57
CA GLU A 101 11.47 -13.82 -7.59
C GLU A 101 12.00 -12.72 -6.65
N GLY A 102 11.16 -11.76 -6.27
CA GLY A 102 11.58 -10.61 -5.49
C GLY A 102 12.15 -10.98 -4.12
N ASN A 103 13.29 -10.44 -3.74
CA ASN A 103 13.78 -10.59 -2.37
C ASN A 103 12.78 -9.92 -1.40
N PHE A 104 12.24 -10.71 -0.46
CA PHE A 104 11.24 -10.25 0.51
C PHE A 104 11.76 -9.11 1.40
N GLU A 105 13.07 -9.01 1.63
CA GLU A 105 13.69 -7.92 2.40
C GLU A 105 13.50 -6.54 1.75
N THR A 106 13.23 -6.51 0.44
CA THR A 106 12.95 -5.28 -0.30
C THR A 106 11.49 -4.86 -0.24
N PHE A 107 10.65 -5.63 0.45
CA PHE A 107 9.24 -5.31 0.63
C PHE A 107 9.03 -4.53 1.91
N PRO A 108 8.20 -3.46 1.87
CA PRO A 108 7.87 -2.67 3.06
C PRO A 108 6.83 -3.40 3.94
N ILE A 109 7.06 -4.67 4.28
CA ILE A 109 6.12 -5.50 5.06
C ILE A 109 5.76 -4.81 6.38
N ALA A 110 6.76 -4.28 7.10
CA ALA A 110 6.54 -3.55 8.35
C ALA A 110 5.70 -2.28 8.19
N GLY A 111 5.74 -1.64 7.02
CA GLY A 111 4.96 -0.44 6.75
C GLY A 111 3.49 -0.75 6.43
N ASP A 112 3.22 -1.91 5.83
CA ASP A 112 1.87 -2.30 5.43
C ASP A 112 1.14 -3.12 6.50
N LEU A 113 1.82 -3.88 7.36
CA LEU A 113 1.18 -4.67 8.42
C LEU A 113 0.15 -3.89 9.27
N PRO A 114 0.44 -2.66 9.74
CA PRO A 114 -0.54 -1.87 10.49
C PRO A 114 -1.78 -1.51 9.66
N ARG A 115 -1.62 -1.38 8.35
CA ARG A 115 -2.72 -1.10 7.41
C ARG A 115 -3.55 -2.34 7.16
N LEU A 116 -2.93 -3.52 7.11
CA LEU A 116 -3.60 -4.80 6.89
C LEU A 116 -4.65 -5.09 7.96
N LEU A 117 -4.47 -4.62 9.19
CA LEU A 117 -5.50 -4.74 10.25
C LEU A 117 -6.86 -4.14 9.85
N LYS A 118 -6.89 -3.13 8.97
CA LYS A 118 -8.09 -2.46 8.48
C LYS A 118 -8.56 -2.95 7.12
N HIS A 119 -7.68 -3.57 6.36
CA HIS A 119 -7.85 -3.75 4.92
C HIS A 119 -7.77 -5.21 4.49
N LEU A 120 -7.28 -6.11 5.35
CA LEU A 120 -7.17 -7.53 5.06
C LEU A 120 -8.39 -8.27 5.60
N SER A 121 -9.00 -9.06 4.73
CA SER A 121 -9.93 -10.12 5.10
C SER A 121 -9.37 -11.46 4.64
N ILE A 122 -9.39 -12.46 5.52
CA ILE A 122 -9.05 -13.83 5.18
C ILE A 122 -10.24 -14.70 5.49
N VAL A 123 -10.73 -15.41 4.48
CA VAL A 123 -11.86 -16.31 4.60
C VAL A 123 -11.53 -17.68 4.04
N ARG A 124 -12.21 -18.70 4.55
CA ARG A 124 -12.16 -20.06 4.03
C ARG A 124 -13.54 -20.48 3.58
N LYS A 125 -13.63 -20.91 2.33
CA LYS A 125 -14.83 -21.53 1.78
C LYS A 125 -14.87 -22.97 2.28
N THR A 126 -15.88 -23.31 3.08
CA THR A 126 -16.07 -24.68 3.59
C THR A 126 -16.96 -25.49 2.63
N ASN A 127 -18.00 -24.86 2.10
CA ASN A 127 -18.95 -25.41 1.12
C ASN A 127 -19.32 -24.32 0.09
N GLU A 128 -20.09 -24.66 -0.96
CA GLU A 128 -20.50 -23.70 -2.00
C GLU A 128 -21.13 -22.41 -1.43
N ASN A 129 -21.90 -22.53 -0.35
CA ASN A 129 -22.64 -21.42 0.26
C ASN A 129 -22.13 -21.02 1.64
N GLU A 130 -21.02 -21.59 2.13
CA GLU A 130 -20.55 -21.35 3.49
C GLU A 130 -19.11 -20.84 3.52
N ILE A 131 -18.95 -19.68 4.16
CA ILE A 131 -17.69 -18.96 4.30
C ILE A 131 -17.40 -18.76 5.79
N SER A 132 -16.25 -19.27 6.25
CA SER A 132 -15.72 -18.99 7.58
C SER A 132 -14.71 -17.85 7.53
N CYS A 133 -14.84 -16.86 8.41
CA CYS A 133 -13.88 -15.75 8.52
C CYS A 133 -12.75 -16.20 9.44
N LEU A 134 -11.51 -16.07 8.97
CA LEU A 134 -10.29 -16.38 9.73
C LEU A 134 -9.59 -15.10 10.21
N PHE A 135 -9.79 -13.99 9.50
CA PHE A 135 -9.28 -12.69 9.88
C PHE A 135 -10.13 -11.56 9.28
N PRO A 136 -10.56 -10.56 10.08
CA PRO A 136 -10.50 -10.54 11.55
C PRO A 136 -11.40 -11.62 12.18
N GLU A 137 -11.06 -12.11 13.38
CA GLU A 137 -11.84 -13.16 14.06
C GLU A 137 -13.30 -12.72 14.35
N ASP A 138 -13.51 -11.42 14.62
CA ASP A 138 -14.82 -10.80 14.90
C ASP A 138 -15.46 -10.12 13.67
N GLY A 139 -15.09 -10.51 12.44
CA GLY A 139 -15.66 -9.91 11.23
C GLY A 139 -17.16 -10.16 11.08
N ASN A 140 -17.97 -9.08 10.99
CA ASN A 140 -19.41 -9.22 10.70
C ASN A 140 -19.61 -9.74 9.27
N LYS A 141 -20.36 -10.83 9.15
CA LYS A 141 -20.77 -11.41 7.86
C LYS A 141 -22.11 -10.80 7.47
N THR A 142 -22.17 -10.10 6.34
CA THR A 142 -23.43 -9.64 5.74
C THR A 142 -23.41 -9.99 4.25
N ASP A 143 -24.44 -10.72 3.79
CA ASP A 143 -24.66 -11.04 2.37
C ASP A 143 -23.46 -11.66 1.63
N GLY A 144 -22.76 -12.61 2.29
CA GLY A 144 -21.57 -13.25 1.71
C GLY A 144 -20.33 -12.35 1.62
N LYS A 145 -20.42 -11.10 2.06
CA LYS A 145 -19.32 -10.15 2.20
C LYS A 145 -18.91 -10.07 3.67
N VAL A 146 -17.61 -10.20 3.94
CA VAL A 146 -17.06 -9.94 5.28
C VAL A 146 -16.81 -8.44 5.36
N LYS A 147 -17.65 -7.73 6.13
CA LYS A 147 -17.37 -6.33 6.46
C LYS A 147 -16.31 -6.35 7.55
N ILE A 148 -15.14 -5.77 7.27
CA ILE A 148 -14.06 -5.64 8.25
C ILE A 148 -14.54 -4.65 9.33
N VAL A 149 -15.01 -5.18 10.46
CA VAL A 149 -15.40 -4.40 11.65
C VAL A 149 -14.28 -4.43 12.67
N VAL A 150 -13.03 -4.22 12.23
CA VAL A 150 -12.02 -3.81 13.22
C VAL A 150 -12.22 -2.31 13.40
N ASP A 151 -12.96 -1.97 14.45
CA ASP A 151 -13.02 -0.59 14.93
C ASP A 151 -11.64 -0.19 15.48
N VAL A 152 -10.75 0.20 14.58
CA VAL A 152 -9.50 0.87 14.94
C VAL A 152 -9.72 2.39 14.99
N GLN A 153 -10.96 2.88 15.10
CA GLN A 153 -11.20 4.32 15.23
C GLN A 153 -10.71 4.79 16.60
N GLY A 154 -9.52 5.41 16.60
CA GLY A 154 -8.94 6.08 17.76
C GLY A 154 -7.91 5.28 18.55
N ASN A 155 -7.85 3.95 18.41
CA ASN A 155 -6.86 3.13 19.11
C ASN A 155 -5.54 3.06 18.33
N LYS A 156 -4.41 3.25 19.03
CA LYS A 156 -3.06 3.11 18.46
C LYS A 156 -2.84 1.65 18.07
N VAL A 157 -2.57 1.39 16.79
CA VAL A 157 -2.15 0.05 16.32
C VAL A 157 -0.83 -0.30 16.97
N THR A 158 -0.78 -1.48 17.60
CA THR A 158 0.43 -1.96 18.26
C THR A 158 1.15 -3.02 17.44
N THR A 159 2.41 -3.26 17.77
CA THR A 159 3.17 -4.43 17.35
C THR A 159 2.47 -5.73 17.73
N GLY A 160 1.84 -5.81 18.91
CA GLY A 160 1.05 -6.98 19.31
C GLY A 160 -0.11 -7.27 18.35
N ASP A 161 -0.78 -6.24 17.82
CA ASP A 161 -1.81 -6.42 16.80
C ASP A 161 -1.24 -6.94 15.48
N CYS A 162 -0.06 -6.44 15.09
CA CYS A 162 0.64 -6.92 13.90
C CYS A 162 1.11 -8.38 14.05
N LEU A 163 1.50 -8.79 15.25
CA LEU A 163 1.84 -10.19 15.56
C LEU A 163 0.65 -11.11 15.31
N LYS A 164 -0.58 -10.73 15.70
CA LYS A 164 -1.79 -11.52 15.45
C LYS A 164 -2.01 -11.79 13.96
N VAL A 165 -1.74 -10.80 13.10
CA VAL A 165 -1.81 -10.97 11.64
C VAL A 165 -0.80 -12.02 11.18
N ILE A 166 0.46 -11.92 11.61
CA ILE A 166 1.50 -12.89 11.25
C ILE A 166 1.14 -14.28 11.78
N GLN A 167 0.68 -14.40 13.02
CA GLN A 167 0.27 -15.67 13.62
C GLN A 167 -0.90 -16.31 12.88
N CYS A 168 -1.90 -15.51 12.47
CA CYS A 168 -3.02 -16.02 11.66
C CYS A 168 -2.50 -16.61 10.33
N ILE A 169 -1.65 -15.88 9.61
CA ILE A 169 -1.06 -16.35 8.34
C ILE A 169 -0.19 -17.59 8.57
N THR A 170 0.60 -17.59 9.65
CA THR A 170 1.47 -18.72 10.02
C THR A 170 0.64 -19.96 10.33
N LYS A 171 -0.46 -19.82 11.08
CA LYS A 171 -1.37 -20.92 11.39
C LYS A 171 -2.01 -21.51 10.13
N ILE A 172 -2.27 -20.69 9.12
CA ILE A 172 -2.86 -21.15 7.85
C ILE A 172 -1.85 -21.94 7.01
N PHE A 173 -0.61 -21.46 6.88
CA PHE A 173 0.33 -21.98 5.89
C PHE A 173 1.53 -22.74 6.46
N ASP A 174 1.84 -22.58 7.75
CA ASP A 174 3.06 -23.09 8.38
C ASP A 174 2.92 -23.22 9.91
N GLU A 175 1.89 -23.95 10.37
CA GLU A 175 1.47 -24.00 11.78
C GLU A 175 2.60 -24.40 12.75
N LYS A 176 3.53 -25.26 12.30
CA LYS A 176 4.70 -25.69 13.09
C LYS A 176 5.62 -24.53 13.52
N HIS A 177 5.56 -23.39 12.83
CA HIS A 177 6.39 -22.22 13.13
C HIS A 177 5.69 -21.19 14.02
N CYS A 178 4.42 -21.36 14.38
CA CYS A 178 3.66 -20.40 15.21
C CYS A 178 4.38 -20.07 16.53
N GLU A 179 4.83 -21.08 17.28
CA GLU A 179 5.53 -20.87 18.56
C GLU A 179 6.87 -20.15 18.37
N ARG A 180 7.59 -20.48 17.28
CA ARG A 180 8.86 -19.86 16.94
C ARG A 180 8.67 -18.39 16.58
N VAL A 181 7.64 -18.04 15.81
CA VAL A 181 7.27 -16.65 15.51
C VAL A 181 7.07 -15.86 16.78
N GLU A 182 6.24 -16.35 17.69
CA GLU A 182 5.93 -15.65 18.94
C GLU A 182 7.17 -15.45 19.81
N LYS A 183 7.98 -16.51 19.96
CA LYS A 183 9.24 -16.46 20.72
C LYS A 183 10.21 -15.43 20.14
N GLU A 184 10.49 -15.51 18.84
CA GLU A 184 11.43 -14.61 18.18
C GLU A 184 10.93 -13.16 18.17
N TRP A 185 9.61 -12.96 18.05
CA TRP A 185 8.98 -11.65 18.15
C TRP A 185 9.17 -11.04 19.54
N ASN A 186 8.74 -11.75 20.58
CA ASN A 186 8.78 -11.27 21.96
C ASN A 186 10.22 -11.12 22.50
N ALA A 187 11.21 -11.74 21.86
CA ALA A 187 12.62 -11.57 22.20
C ALA A 187 13.20 -10.20 21.78
N VAL A 188 12.60 -9.54 20.77
CA VAL A 188 13.17 -8.32 20.17
C VAL A 188 12.18 -7.17 20.03
N MET A 189 10.88 -7.41 20.21
CA MET A 189 9.85 -6.37 20.12
C MET A 189 9.07 -6.20 21.42
N ASP A 190 8.77 -4.95 21.76
CA ASP A 190 7.73 -4.60 22.74
C ASP A 190 6.37 -4.57 22.06
N ASN A 191 5.40 -5.33 22.56
CA ASN A 191 4.05 -5.48 22.02
C ASN A 191 3.13 -4.27 22.23
N SER A 192 3.52 -3.32 23.08
CA SER A 192 2.75 -2.10 23.35
C SER A 192 3.11 -0.93 22.42
N GLU A 193 4.21 -1.08 21.68
CA GLU A 193 4.80 -0.03 20.87
C GLU A 193 4.30 -0.02 19.43
N ASP A 194 4.64 1.06 18.70
CA ASP A 194 4.30 1.19 17.28
C ASP A 194 5.28 0.39 16.40
N LEU A 195 4.76 -0.37 15.43
CA LEU A 195 5.61 -1.16 14.52
C LEU A 195 6.55 -0.29 13.67
N SER A 196 6.17 0.95 13.37
CA SER A 196 7.02 1.88 12.62
C SER A 196 8.35 2.20 13.32
N VAL A 197 8.37 2.14 14.66
CA VAL A 197 9.56 2.32 15.51
C VAL A 197 10.45 1.07 15.48
N GLN A 198 9.85 -0.10 15.29
CA GLN A 198 10.48 -1.41 15.44
C GLN A 198 10.63 -2.19 14.12
N LYS A 199 10.40 -1.52 12.98
CA LYS A 199 10.36 -2.13 11.63
C LYS A 199 11.59 -2.96 11.26
N THR A 200 12.76 -2.61 11.76
CA THR A 200 14.02 -3.32 11.49
C THR A 200 14.04 -4.69 12.18
N PHE A 201 13.40 -4.83 13.33
CA PHE A 201 13.30 -6.09 14.05
C PHE A 201 12.40 -7.09 13.33
N LEU A 202 11.38 -6.63 12.59
CA LEU A 202 10.49 -7.52 11.86
C LEU A 202 11.25 -8.37 10.84
N MET A 203 12.17 -7.78 10.07
CA MET A 203 12.98 -8.57 9.12
C MET A 203 13.88 -9.56 9.82
N ARG A 204 14.40 -9.22 11.00
CA ARG A 204 15.18 -10.16 11.81
C ARG A 204 14.33 -11.37 12.22
N VAL A 205 13.10 -11.13 12.69
CA VAL A 205 12.15 -12.19 13.06
C VAL A 205 11.82 -13.06 11.85
N LEU A 206 11.41 -12.47 10.73
CA LEU A 206 11.04 -13.24 9.53
C LEU A 206 12.20 -14.07 8.98
N LYS A 207 13.42 -13.54 8.99
CA LYS A 207 14.61 -14.31 8.63
C LYS A 207 14.86 -15.47 9.60
N SER A 208 14.86 -15.17 10.90
CA SER A 208 15.11 -16.15 11.95
C SER A 208 14.12 -17.32 11.87
N VAL A 209 12.87 -17.07 11.52
CA VAL A 209 11.82 -18.10 11.49
C VAL A 209 11.79 -18.85 10.16
N TYR A 210 11.88 -18.14 9.03
CA TYR A 210 11.48 -18.67 7.71
C TYR A 210 12.62 -18.80 6.70
N VAL A 211 13.83 -18.37 7.04
CA VAL A 211 14.99 -18.47 6.15
C VAL A 211 15.98 -19.44 6.76
N ASP A 212 16.04 -20.65 6.20
CA ASP A 212 17.04 -21.64 6.54
C ASP A 212 18.29 -21.44 5.69
N GLU A 213 19.44 -21.27 6.33
CA GLU A 213 20.73 -21.13 5.64
C GLU A 213 21.03 -22.40 4.83
N GLY A 214 20.95 -22.29 3.50
CA GLY A 214 21.21 -23.40 2.57
C GLY A 214 19.98 -23.94 1.84
N SER A 215 18.77 -23.49 2.19
CA SER A 215 17.57 -23.77 1.41
C SER A 215 17.27 -22.64 0.41
N ASN A 216 16.93 -23.01 -0.82
CA ASN A 216 16.39 -22.09 -1.82
C ASN A 216 14.85 -22.03 -1.78
N GLU A 217 14.21 -22.79 -0.88
CA GLU A 217 12.76 -22.81 -0.76
C GLU A 217 12.27 -21.54 -0.06
N VAL A 218 11.30 -20.86 -0.68
CA VAL A 218 10.66 -19.68 -0.11
C VAL A 218 9.47 -20.13 0.74
N SER A 219 9.45 -19.73 2.00
CA SER A 219 8.33 -20.04 2.90
C SER A 219 6.99 -19.53 2.33
N PRO A 220 5.91 -20.32 2.42
CA PRO A 220 4.58 -19.90 1.97
C PRO A 220 4.06 -18.66 2.71
N VAL A 221 4.45 -18.49 3.98
CA VAL A 221 4.14 -17.29 4.78
C VAL A 221 4.81 -16.06 4.16
N ILE A 222 6.08 -16.16 3.75
CA ILE A 222 6.79 -15.07 3.09
C ILE A 222 6.17 -14.74 1.73
N THR A 223 5.83 -15.77 0.93
CA THR A 223 5.13 -15.57 -0.35
C THR A 223 3.80 -14.85 -0.14
N PHE A 224 3.02 -15.25 0.86
CA PHE A 224 1.76 -14.61 1.23
C PHE A 224 1.96 -13.15 1.63
N LEU A 225 2.92 -12.85 2.51
CA LEU A 225 3.22 -11.49 2.95
C LEU A 225 3.67 -10.57 1.80
N LYS A 226 4.40 -11.11 0.83
CA LYS A 226 4.74 -10.38 -0.41
C LYS A 226 3.51 -10.14 -1.26
N ALA A 227 2.65 -11.16 -1.40
CA ALA A 227 1.47 -11.10 -2.26
C ALA A 227 0.45 -10.08 -1.75
N ILE A 228 0.25 -9.94 -0.43
CA ILE A 228 -0.66 -8.93 0.15
C ILE A 228 -0.04 -7.52 0.28
N ASN A 229 1.23 -7.33 -0.09
CA ASN A 229 1.90 -6.05 0.07
C ASN A 229 1.43 -5.01 -0.95
N GLN A 230 1.34 -3.73 -0.57
CA GLN A 230 0.87 -2.67 -1.47
C GLN A 230 1.76 -2.52 -2.71
N LYS A 231 3.07 -2.81 -2.60
CA LYS A 231 4.01 -2.73 -3.72
C LYS A 231 3.57 -3.55 -4.93
N ILE A 232 2.76 -4.60 -4.73
CA ILE A 232 2.39 -5.51 -5.83
C ILE A 232 1.44 -4.88 -6.85
N ILE A 233 0.69 -3.86 -6.44
CA ILE A 233 -0.32 -3.23 -7.29
C ILE A 233 0.25 -2.18 -8.24
N ALA A 234 1.56 -1.89 -8.16
CA ALA A 234 2.20 -0.80 -8.90
C ALA A 234 2.11 -1.00 -10.43
N SER A 235 2.52 -2.17 -10.93
CA SER A 235 2.47 -2.49 -12.36
C SER A 235 1.03 -2.46 -12.90
N SER A 236 0.10 -2.98 -12.11
CA SER A 236 -1.34 -2.93 -12.38
C SER A 236 -1.85 -1.49 -12.48
N THR A 237 -1.47 -0.64 -11.52
CA THR A 237 -1.85 0.78 -11.53
C THR A 237 -1.31 1.50 -12.77
N MET A 238 -0.10 1.17 -13.23
CA MET A 238 0.47 1.75 -14.45
C MET A 238 -0.30 1.31 -15.70
N LYS A 239 -0.65 0.02 -15.81
CA LYS A 239 -1.46 -0.51 -16.91
C LYS A 239 -2.85 0.15 -16.93
N LEU A 240 -3.49 0.30 -15.77
CA LEU A 240 -4.78 0.96 -15.65
C LEU A 240 -4.72 2.42 -16.11
N LYS A 241 -3.71 3.19 -15.66
CA LYS A 241 -3.49 4.57 -16.11
C LYS A 241 -3.27 4.66 -17.62
N ALA A 242 -2.57 3.68 -18.20
CA ALA A 242 -2.34 3.61 -19.64
C ALA A 242 -3.65 3.44 -20.42
N VAL A 243 -4.55 2.59 -19.92
CA VAL A 243 -5.88 2.37 -20.53
C VAL A 243 -6.78 3.58 -20.34
N CYS A 244 -6.80 4.15 -19.14
CA CYS A 244 -7.62 5.33 -18.83
C CYS A 244 -7.29 6.54 -19.73
N GLY A 245 -6.03 6.69 -20.14
CA GLY A 245 -5.61 7.74 -21.06
C GLY A 245 -5.99 9.14 -20.56
N ASN A 246 -7.02 9.73 -21.16
CA ASN A 246 -7.52 11.07 -20.82
C ASN A 246 -8.63 11.08 -19.75
N LEU A 247 -9.04 9.92 -19.24
CA LEU A 247 -9.86 9.85 -18.05
C LEU A 247 -8.98 10.26 -16.86
N PHE A 248 -9.10 11.52 -16.43
CA PHE A 248 -8.38 12.02 -15.26
C PHE A 248 -8.96 11.41 -14.00
N ILE A 249 -8.23 10.45 -13.44
CA ILE A 249 -8.64 9.64 -12.29
C ILE A 249 -7.69 9.81 -11.11
N LYS A 250 -8.22 9.64 -9.90
CA LYS A 250 -7.50 9.63 -8.63
C LYS A 250 -8.05 8.52 -7.73
N ASP A 251 -7.36 8.22 -6.64
CA ASP A 251 -7.90 7.33 -5.62
C ASP A 251 -9.16 7.97 -4.98
N ALA A 252 -10.25 7.19 -4.87
CA ALA A 252 -11.51 7.67 -4.29
C ALA A 252 -11.36 8.02 -2.81
N GLN A 253 -12.26 8.84 -2.28
CA GLN A 253 -12.32 9.18 -0.86
C GLN A 253 -13.64 8.71 -0.24
N PRO A 254 -13.61 7.99 0.90
CA PRO A 254 -12.42 7.52 1.62
C PRO A 254 -11.60 6.52 0.78
N MET A 255 -10.27 6.50 0.99
CA MET A 255 -9.37 5.61 0.24
C MET A 255 -9.69 4.15 0.54
N VAL A 256 -10.25 3.45 -0.43
CA VAL A 256 -10.50 2.01 -0.36
C VAL A 256 -9.32 1.28 -1.01
N TRP A 257 -8.41 0.77 -0.18
CA TRP A 257 -7.53 -0.32 -0.57
C TRP A 257 -7.92 -1.52 0.29
N GLU A 258 -8.50 -2.53 -0.32
CA GLU A 258 -8.95 -3.73 0.35
C GLU A 258 -8.23 -4.94 -0.21
N ILE A 259 -8.00 -5.94 0.64
CA ILE A 259 -7.38 -7.19 0.30
C ILE A 259 -8.30 -8.30 0.79
N ALA A 260 -8.86 -9.06 -0.14
CA ALA A 260 -9.62 -10.24 0.19
C ALA A 260 -8.80 -11.48 -0.14
N VAL A 261 -8.70 -12.38 0.82
CA VAL A 261 -8.04 -13.67 0.68
C VAL A 261 -9.06 -14.76 0.88
N ILE A 262 -9.24 -15.59 -0.15
CA ILE A 262 -10.18 -16.71 -0.14
C ILE A 262 -9.37 -18.00 -0.25
N LEU A 263 -9.45 -18.83 0.79
CA LEU A 263 -8.97 -20.21 0.77
C LEU A 263 -10.11 -21.08 0.23
N ASP A 264 -9.96 -21.59 -1.00
CA ASP A 264 -10.98 -22.36 -1.71
C ASP A 264 -10.41 -23.70 -2.18
N GLY A 265 -10.66 -24.75 -1.39
CA GLY A 265 -10.18 -26.10 -1.67
C GLY A 265 -8.66 -26.17 -1.84
N ASP A 266 -8.24 -26.35 -3.09
CA ASP A 266 -6.83 -26.49 -3.49
C ASP A 266 -6.19 -25.18 -3.98
N LYS A 267 -6.87 -24.04 -3.78
CA LYS A 267 -6.42 -22.73 -4.24
C LYS A 267 -6.47 -21.68 -3.13
N THR A 268 -5.54 -20.74 -3.22
CA THR A 268 -5.55 -19.49 -2.45
C THR A 268 -5.71 -18.33 -3.42
N ILE A 269 -6.81 -17.60 -3.31
CA ILE A 269 -7.10 -16.43 -4.14
C ILE A 269 -6.82 -15.19 -3.30
N ILE A 270 -5.96 -14.30 -3.79
CA ILE A 270 -5.63 -13.02 -3.18
C ILE A 270 -6.06 -11.92 -4.15
N SER A 271 -7.04 -11.13 -3.73
CA SER A 271 -7.61 -10.04 -4.53
C SER A 271 -7.32 -8.70 -3.86
N HIS A 272 -6.65 -7.80 -4.57
CA HIS A 272 -6.53 -6.41 -4.17
C HIS A 272 -7.58 -5.58 -4.88
N TYR A 273 -8.39 -4.86 -4.13
CA TYR A 273 -9.38 -3.95 -4.66
C TYR A 273 -8.96 -2.50 -4.43
N ARG A 274 -9.23 -1.66 -5.42
CA ARG A 274 -9.09 -0.22 -5.29
C ARG A 274 -10.21 0.51 -6.01
N ARG A 275 -10.79 1.49 -5.34
CA ARG A 275 -11.77 2.40 -5.95
C ARG A 275 -11.06 3.65 -6.46
N GLN A 276 -11.31 3.99 -7.73
CA GLN A 276 -10.84 5.22 -8.34
C GLN A 276 -12.03 6.07 -8.77
N GLU A 277 -11.86 7.38 -8.74
CA GLU A 277 -12.89 8.34 -9.14
C GLU A 277 -12.30 9.38 -10.08
N THR A 278 -13.17 10.04 -10.84
CA THR A 278 -12.78 11.20 -11.63
C THR A 278 -12.20 12.31 -10.75
N THR A 279 -11.32 13.13 -11.32
CA THR A 279 -10.90 14.38 -10.67
C THR A 279 -11.96 15.48 -10.77
N SER A 280 -12.95 15.33 -11.66
CA SER A 280 -14.02 16.31 -11.82
C SER A 280 -14.93 16.35 -10.59
N LYS A 281 -15.33 17.55 -10.20
CA LYS A 281 -16.36 17.77 -9.17
C LYS A 281 -17.74 18.02 -9.78
N ASN A 282 -17.85 18.08 -11.11
CA ASN A 282 -19.12 18.25 -11.79
C ASN A 282 -19.89 16.93 -11.74
N SER A 283 -21.12 16.94 -11.24
CA SER A 283 -21.99 15.77 -11.19
C SER A 283 -22.30 15.22 -12.58
N GLU A 284 -22.32 16.08 -13.60
CA GLU A 284 -22.52 15.69 -15.01
C GLU A 284 -21.34 14.89 -15.59
N GLU A 285 -20.19 14.90 -14.91
CA GLU A 285 -18.97 14.21 -15.33
C GLU A 285 -18.49 13.20 -14.29
N TYR A 286 -19.24 13.00 -13.20
CA TYR A 286 -18.77 12.22 -12.06
C TYR A 286 -18.94 10.72 -12.28
N PHE A 287 -17.84 9.99 -12.23
CA PHE A 287 -17.83 8.55 -12.22
C PHE A 287 -16.79 8.03 -11.24
N ARG A 288 -17.01 6.83 -10.74
CA ARG A 288 -16.02 6.05 -9.99
C ARG A 288 -16.10 4.59 -10.45
N PHE A 289 -15.02 3.85 -10.24
CA PHE A 289 -14.99 2.42 -10.58
C PHE A 289 -14.12 1.65 -9.59
N LEU A 290 -14.47 0.39 -9.38
CA LEU A 290 -13.73 -0.56 -8.58
C LEU A 290 -12.92 -1.47 -9.49
N TRP A 291 -11.61 -1.53 -9.28
CA TRP A 291 -10.75 -2.46 -10.01
C TRP A 291 -10.10 -3.46 -9.07
N GLU A 292 -9.82 -4.65 -9.59
CA GLU A 292 -9.26 -5.79 -8.89
C GLU A 292 -7.96 -6.25 -9.53
N LEU A 293 -6.96 -6.58 -8.70
CA LEU A 293 -5.83 -7.44 -9.06
C LEU A 293 -5.99 -8.78 -8.34
N ARG A 294 -6.24 -9.85 -9.10
CA ARG A 294 -6.47 -11.21 -8.61
C ARG A 294 -5.24 -12.09 -8.86
N LEU A 295 -4.67 -12.62 -7.78
CA LEU A 295 -3.61 -13.61 -7.80
C LEU A 295 -4.18 -14.95 -7.33
N VAL A 296 -4.00 -16.01 -8.12
CA VAL A 296 -4.43 -17.36 -7.74
C VAL A 296 -3.21 -18.24 -7.57
N PHE A 297 -3.02 -18.73 -6.37
CA PHE A 297 -1.98 -19.70 -6.02
C PHE A 297 -2.59 -21.08 -5.80
N ASN A 298 -1.75 -22.12 -5.88
CA ASN A 298 -2.09 -23.38 -5.24
C ASN A 298 -2.21 -23.20 -3.71
N LYS A 299 -2.83 -24.18 -3.06
CA LYS A 299 -3.02 -24.23 -1.61
C LYS A 299 -1.74 -23.98 -0.81
N GLU A 300 -0.61 -24.52 -1.27
CA GLU A 300 0.68 -24.42 -0.59
C GLU A 300 1.41 -23.10 -0.85
N MET A 301 0.83 -22.15 -1.60
CA MET A 301 1.45 -20.86 -1.93
C MET A 301 2.83 -20.95 -2.62
N THR A 302 3.11 -22.07 -3.28
CA THR A 302 4.40 -22.31 -3.98
C THR A 302 4.35 -21.94 -5.46
N GLN A 303 3.16 -21.90 -6.06
CA GLN A 303 2.97 -21.66 -7.48
C GLN A 303 1.87 -20.62 -7.70
N LEU A 304 2.23 -19.51 -8.37
CA LEU A 304 1.25 -18.55 -8.89
C LEU A 304 0.67 -19.08 -10.21
N GLN A 305 -0.51 -19.69 -10.12
CA GLN A 305 -1.22 -20.33 -11.23
C GLN A 305 -1.85 -19.30 -12.18
N GLU A 306 -2.45 -18.25 -11.62
CA GLU A 306 -3.19 -17.27 -12.41
C GLU A 306 -2.95 -15.84 -11.90
N LEU A 307 -2.94 -14.90 -12.84
CA LEU A 307 -2.82 -13.47 -12.55
C LEU A 307 -3.76 -12.69 -13.47
N LYS A 308 -4.77 -12.06 -12.89
CA LYS A 308 -5.79 -11.28 -13.60
C LYS A 308 -5.92 -9.89 -13.00
N MET A 309 -6.31 -8.94 -13.84
CA MET A 309 -6.72 -7.62 -13.41
C MET A 309 -7.90 -7.18 -14.26
N GLY A 310 -8.87 -6.53 -13.63
CA GLY A 310 -10.02 -6.00 -14.33
C GLY A 310 -10.83 -5.01 -13.49
N ILE A 311 -11.93 -4.55 -14.08
CA ILE A 311 -12.93 -3.68 -13.48
C ILE A 311 -14.12 -4.54 -13.06
N ASN A 312 -14.53 -4.39 -11.81
CA ASN A 312 -15.65 -5.11 -11.20
C ASN A 312 -16.91 -4.24 -11.21
N ASP A 313 -16.78 -2.95 -10.89
CA ASP A 313 -17.90 -2.03 -10.83
C ASP A 313 -17.56 -0.72 -11.55
N ILE A 314 -18.52 -0.14 -12.26
CA ILE A 314 -18.50 1.24 -12.75
C ILE A 314 -19.76 1.92 -12.26
N GLU A 315 -19.60 3.02 -11.51
CA GLU A 315 -20.70 3.78 -10.96
C GLU A 315 -20.68 5.20 -11.48
N PHE A 316 -21.82 5.68 -11.96
CA PHE A 316 -22.01 7.04 -12.42
C PHE A 316 -22.84 7.84 -11.43
N ASN A 317 -22.57 9.13 -11.31
CA ASN A 317 -23.58 9.99 -10.67
C ASN A 317 -24.84 9.97 -11.56
N PRO A 318 -26.06 9.95 -10.98
CA PRO A 318 -27.31 9.94 -11.76
C PRO A 318 -27.36 11.04 -12.83
N ASN A 319 -26.75 12.19 -12.56
CA ASN A 319 -26.71 13.33 -13.47
C ASN A 319 -25.63 13.24 -14.56
N THR A 320 -24.81 12.20 -14.57
CA THR A 320 -23.71 12.06 -15.54
C THR A 320 -24.25 11.90 -16.96
N ILE A 321 -23.83 12.80 -17.86
CA ILE A 321 -24.33 12.87 -19.22
C ILE A 321 -23.90 11.65 -20.05
N SER A 322 -24.73 11.24 -21.01
CA SER A 322 -24.53 10.02 -21.82
C SER A 322 -23.18 10.00 -22.54
N SER A 323 -22.71 11.14 -23.05
CA SER A 323 -21.42 11.22 -23.75
C SER A 323 -20.22 10.93 -22.84
N VAL A 324 -20.32 11.24 -21.54
CA VAL A 324 -19.31 10.87 -20.54
C VAL A 324 -19.40 9.38 -20.22
N ARG A 325 -20.61 8.84 -20.02
CA ARG A 325 -20.83 7.41 -19.77
C ARG A 325 -20.25 6.55 -20.88
N GLU A 326 -20.63 6.82 -22.13
CA GLU A 326 -20.14 6.11 -23.31
C GLU A 326 -18.61 6.16 -23.42
N ARG A 327 -18.01 7.33 -23.16
CA ARG A 327 -16.55 7.49 -23.17
C ARG A 327 -15.89 6.65 -22.09
N VAL A 328 -16.41 6.64 -20.88
CA VAL A 328 -15.86 5.86 -19.75
C VAL A 328 -15.98 4.37 -20.04
N GLU A 329 -17.17 3.90 -20.41
CA GLU A 329 -17.43 2.49 -20.71
C GLU A 329 -16.57 1.99 -21.87
N SER A 330 -16.52 2.74 -22.98
CA SER A 330 -15.68 2.38 -24.14
C SER A 330 -14.19 2.34 -23.79
N THR A 331 -13.71 3.25 -22.94
CA THR A 331 -12.31 3.27 -22.51
C THR A 331 -11.97 2.07 -21.62
N LEU A 332 -12.87 1.70 -20.71
CA LEU A 332 -12.65 0.64 -19.72
C LEU A 332 -13.05 -0.75 -20.23
N GLU A 333 -13.71 -0.86 -21.39
CA GLU A 333 -14.25 -2.10 -21.94
C GLU A 333 -13.24 -3.25 -21.94
N SER A 334 -12.02 -3.00 -22.41
CA SER A 334 -10.96 -4.03 -22.49
C SER A 334 -10.47 -4.55 -21.12
N LEU A 335 -10.86 -3.90 -20.03
CA LEU A 335 -10.51 -4.28 -18.66
C LEU A 335 -11.71 -4.81 -17.87
N LYS A 336 -12.94 -4.76 -18.39
CA LYS A 336 -14.10 -5.28 -17.65
C LYS A 336 -13.96 -6.79 -17.42
N PHE A 337 -14.27 -7.23 -16.20
CA PHE A 337 -14.58 -8.64 -16.01
C PHE A 337 -15.94 -8.98 -16.60
N GLU A 338 -16.18 -10.27 -16.83
CA GLU A 338 -17.43 -10.77 -17.42
C GLU A 338 -18.66 -10.39 -16.57
N ASP A 339 -18.47 -10.31 -15.26
CA ASP A 339 -19.46 -9.95 -14.25
C ASP A 339 -19.41 -8.47 -13.84
N CYS A 340 -18.76 -7.61 -14.64
CA CYS A 340 -18.66 -6.18 -14.32
C CYS A 340 -20.05 -5.53 -14.24
N VAL A 341 -20.36 -4.91 -13.09
CA VAL A 341 -21.61 -4.19 -12.86
C VAL A 341 -21.44 -2.75 -13.30
N VAL A 342 -22.43 -2.22 -14.02
CA VAL A 342 -22.53 -0.79 -14.36
C VAL A 342 -23.82 -0.25 -13.76
N SER A 343 -23.72 0.75 -12.90
CA SER A 343 -24.87 1.30 -12.17
C SER A 343 -24.75 2.79 -11.93
N ASP A 344 -25.82 3.38 -11.40
CA ASP A 344 -25.79 4.71 -10.82
C ASP A 344 -25.43 4.62 -9.33
N LEU A 345 -24.85 5.70 -8.81
CA LEU A 345 -24.70 5.90 -7.37
C LEU A 345 -26.09 6.05 -6.75
N GLU A 346 -26.31 5.37 -5.63
CA GLU A 346 -27.49 5.58 -4.81
C GLU A 346 -27.49 7.03 -4.29
N ASP A 347 -28.62 7.73 -4.44
CA ASP A 347 -28.77 9.10 -3.95
C ASP A 347 -28.62 9.09 -2.41
N SER A 348 -27.54 9.68 -1.91
CA SER A 348 -27.26 9.78 -0.48
C SER A 348 -28.20 10.75 0.26
N SER A 349 -29.33 11.13 -0.33
CA SER A 349 -30.31 12.07 0.24
C SER A 349 -31.36 11.40 1.12
N SER A 350 -31.26 10.10 1.41
CA SER A 350 -32.22 9.37 2.25
C SER A 350 -31.70 8.93 3.62
N GLU A 351 -30.47 9.33 4.01
CA GLU A 351 -29.89 8.98 5.33
C GLU A 351 -29.87 10.15 6.34
N GLU A 352 -30.48 11.28 6.01
CA GLU A 352 -30.72 12.38 6.95
C GLU A 352 -32.24 12.66 7.08
N GLU A 353 -32.97 11.77 7.78
CA GLU A 353 -34.23 12.11 8.45
C GLU A 353 -34.24 11.60 9.90
#